data_AF-A0A2S8X8T4-F1
#
_entry.id   AF-A0A2S8X8T4-F1
#
_cell.length_a   1.000
_cell.length_b   1.000
_cell.length_c   1.000
_cell.angle_alpha   90.00
_cell.angle_beta   90.00
_cell.angle_gamma   90.00
#
_symmetry.space_group_name_H-M   'P 1'
#
loop_
_entity.id
_entity.type
_entity.pdbx_description
1 polymer ?
#
loop_
_entity_poly.entity_id
_entity_poly.type
_entity_poly.pdbx_seq_one_letter_code
_entity_poly.pdbx_strand_id
1 'polypeptide(L)'
;MSKQKLYYGKDIEVMFNSDVCIHSGICVKGLPAVFDLSKRPWVDPDGDTSEAIARHIDTCPSGALTYKLLDGEYSTKKEDEHA
;
A
#
# COMPACT_ATOMS: atom_id res chain seq x y z
N MET A 1 -7.25 9.07 15.93
CA MET A 1 -7.34 7.68 15.45
C MET A 1 -6.91 7.66 14.01
N SER A 2 -5.69 7.20 13.73
CA SER A 2 -5.14 7.16 12.38
C SER A 2 -5.86 6.09 11.56
N LYS A 3 -6.50 6.45 10.45
CA LYS A 3 -7.21 5.51 9.57
C LYS A 3 -6.24 4.88 8.58
N GLN A 4 -5.48 3.92 9.09
CA GLN A 4 -4.60 3.09 8.28
C GLN A 4 -5.32 1.80 7.86
N LYS A 5 -5.13 1.39 6.60
CA LYS A 5 -5.60 0.11 6.06
C LYS A 5 -4.42 -0.67 5.52
N LEU A 6 -4.33 -1.95 5.89
CA LEU A 6 -3.35 -2.89 5.36
C LEU A 6 -3.99 -3.80 4.32
N TYR A 7 -3.22 -4.10 3.28
CA TYR A 7 -3.55 -5.04 2.23
C TYR A 7 -2.39 -6.03 2.11
N TYR A 8 -2.70 -7.31 2.27
CA TYR A 8 -1.71 -8.38 2.27
C TYR A 8 -1.69 -9.03 0.88
N GLY A 9 -0.52 -9.03 0.24
CA GLY A 9 -0.23 -9.83 -0.95
C GLY A 9 0.69 -10.99 -0.62
N LYS A 10 1.06 -11.75 -1.66
CA LYS A 10 1.99 -12.87 -1.53
C LYS A 10 3.43 -12.43 -1.31
N ASP A 11 3.85 -11.41 -2.07
CA ASP A 11 5.25 -10.94 -2.11
C ASP A 11 5.41 -9.52 -1.52
N ILE A 12 4.29 -8.83 -1.25
CA ILE A 12 4.28 -7.45 -0.74
C ILE A 12 3.03 -7.16 0.08
N GLU A 13 3.20 -6.42 1.17
CA GLU A 13 2.11 -5.82 1.94
C GLU A 13 2.04 -4.34 1.60
N VAL A 14 0.83 -3.82 1.35
CA VAL A 14 0.59 -2.41 1.06
C VAL A 14 -0.18 -1.77 2.21
N MET A 15 0.33 -0.66 2.71
CA MET A 15 -0.29 0.16 3.74
C MET A 15 -0.81 1.45 3.14
N PHE A 16 -2.05 1.80 3.46
CA PHE A 16 -2.69 3.04 3.04
C PHE A 16 -3.14 3.86 4.25
N ASN A 17 -2.64 5.08 4.37
CA ASN A 17 -3.04 6.05 5.37
C ASN A 17 -3.93 7.13 4.72
N SER A 18 -5.23 7.11 5.04
CA SER A 18 -6.15 8.10 4.48
C SER A 18 -5.95 9.51 5.03
N ASP A 19 -5.37 9.66 6.23
CA ASP A 19 -5.25 10.97 6.90
C ASP A 19 -4.18 11.86 6.25
N VAL A 20 -3.20 11.27 5.58
CA VAL A 20 -2.14 12.01 4.85
C VAL A 20 -2.34 11.95 3.33
N CYS A 21 -3.36 11.27 2.84
CA CYS A 21 -3.64 11.17 1.41
C CYS A 21 -4.18 12.51 0.88
N ILE A 22 -3.44 13.13 -0.04
CA ILE A 22 -3.87 14.37 -0.71
C ILE A 22 -4.75 14.14 -1.95
N HIS A 23 -5.17 12.89 -2.20
CA HIS A 23 -5.98 12.49 -3.36
C HIS A 23 -5.39 12.91 -4.72
N SER A 24 -4.06 12.81 -4.90
CA SER A 24 -3.38 13.15 -6.16
C SER A 24 -3.85 12.30 -7.36
N GLY A 25 -4.33 11.08 -7.10
CA GLY A 25 -4.78 10.13 -8.12
C GLY A 25 -3.65 9.46 -8.92
N ILE A 26 -2.39 9.67 -8.56
CA ILE A 26 -1.23 9.04 -9.24
C ILE A 26 -1.24 7.52 -9.03
N CYS A 27 -1.62 7.05 -7.84
CA CYS A 27 -1.72 5.62 -7.53
C CYS A 27 -2.63 4.88 -8.52
N VAL A 28 -3.90 5.30 -8.61
CA VAL A 28 -4.93 4.69 -9.46
C VAL A 28 -4.69 4.89 -10.97
N LYS A 29 -4.02 5.99 -11.36
CA LYS A 29 -3.72 6.26 -12.78
C LYS A 29 -2.51 5.49 -13.29
N GLY A 30 -1.49 5.30 -12.46
CA GLY A 30 -0.25 4.65 -12.88
C GLY A 30 -0.26 3.13 -12.75
N LEU A 31 -1.02 2.57 -11.80
CA LEU A 31 -1.12 1.13 -11.61
C LEU A 31 -2.58 0.69 -11.36
N PRO A 32 -3.47 0.78 -12.36
CA PRO A 32 -4.89 0.42 -12.21
C PRO A 32 -5.12 -1.07 -11.97
N ALA A 33 -4.14 -1.93 -12.28
CA ALA A 33 -4.19 -3.36 -11.94
C ALA A 33 -4.14 -3.60 -10.42
N VAL A 34 -3.44 -2.71 -9.70
CA VAL A 34 -3.23 -2.80 -8.24
C VAL A 34 -4.13 -1.83 -7.49
N PHE A 35 -4.35 -0.61 -8.00
CA PHE A 35 -5.16 0.42 -7.37
C PHE A 35 -6.43 0.70 -8.18
N ASP A 36 -7.56 0.14 -7.75
CA ASP A 36 -8.86 0.29 -8.42
C ASP A 36 -9.97 0.67 -7.44
N LEU A 37 -10.40 1.94 -7.47
CA LEU A 37 -11.47 2.46 -6.61
C LEU A 37 -12.84 1.81 -6.85
N SER A 38 -13.02 1.15 -8.00
CA SER A 38 -14.26 0.44 -8.36
C SER A 38 -14.35 -0.93 -7.71
N LYS A 39 -13.21 -1.48 -7.25
CA LYS A 39 -13.14 -2.79 -6.60
C LYS A 39 -13.09 -2.67 -5.07
N ARG A 40 -13.47 -3.78 -4.42
CA ARG A 40 -13.37 -3.98 -2.97
C ARG A 40 -12.74 -5.36 -2.72
N PRO A 41 -11.51 -5.43 -2.19
CA PRO A 41 -10.62 -4.32 -1.83
C PRO A 41 -10.19 -3.48 -3.04
N TRP A 42 -9.88 -2.20 -2.82
CA TRP A 42 -9.45 -1.27 -3.89
C TRP A 42 -7.94 -1.30 -4.14
N VAL A 43 -7.21 -1.98 -3.26
CA VAL A 43 -5.79 -2.28 -3.42
C VAL A 43 -5.66 -3.78 -3.55
N ASP A 44 -5.07 -4.23 -4.64
CA ASP A 44 -4.76 -5.63 -4.95
C ASP A 44 -3.24 -5.78 -5.05
N PRO A 45 -2.55 -6.14 -3.95
CA PRO A 45 -1.09 -6.25 -3.92
C PRO A 45 -0.54 -7.38 -4.80
N ASP A 46 -1.40 -8.27 -5.31
CA ASP A 46 -1.04 -9.35 -6.24
C ASP A 46 -1.32 -8.98 -7.72
N GLY A 47 -1.78 -7.75 -7.97
CA GLY A 47 -2.12 -7.27 -9.32
C GLY A 47 -0.92 -6.97 -10.22
N ASP A 48 0.29 -6.89 -9.65
CA ASP A 48 1.57 -6.70 -10.36
C ASP A 48 2.72 -7.25 -9.50
N THR A 49 3.95 -7.20 -10.03
CA THR A 49 5.18 -7.55 -9.31
C THR A 49 5.42 -6.63 -8.12
N SER A 50 5.91 -7.19 -7.02
CA SER A 50 6.23 -6.45 -5.79
C SER A 50 7.16 -5.26 -6.04
N GLU A 51 8.15 -5.41 -6.94
CA GLU A 51 9.06 -4.33 -7.35
C GLU A 51 8.36 -3.20 -8.10
N ALA A 52 7.44 -3.51 -9.02
CA ALA A 52 6.68 -2.48 -9.73
C ALA A 52 5.76 -1.70 -8.78
N ILE A 53 5.11 -2.42 -7.86
CA ILE A 53 4.25 -1.84 -6.83
C ILE A 53 5.06 -0.92 -5.92
N ALA A 54 6.21 -1.40 -5.41
CA ALA A 54 7.12 -0.63 -4.57
C ALA A 54 7.55 0.69 -5.24
N ARG A 55 8.09 0.60 -6.46
CA ARG A 55 8.54 1.77 -7.24
C ARG A 55 7.41 2.76 -7.48
N HIS A 56 6.19 2.27 -7.71
CA HIS A 56 5.05 3.15 -7.94
C HIS A 56 4.57 3.82 -6.65
N ILE A 57 4.58 3.10 -5.53
CA ILE A 57 4.27 3.66 -4.21
C ILE A 57 5.25 4.77 -3.85
N ASP A 58 6.54 4.63 -4.19
CA ASP A 58 7.56 5.67 -3.99
C ASP A 58 7.27 6.98 -4.76
N THR A 59 6.40 6.95 -5.78
CA THR A 59 5.94 8.16 -6.48
C THR A 59 4.84 8.93 -5.74
N CYS A 60 4.33 8.40 -4.63
CA CYS A 60 3.28 9.04 -3.85
C CYS A 60 3.81 10.33 -3.17
N PRO A 61 3.38 11.52 -3.60
CA PRO A 61 3.95 12.78 -3.10
C PRO A 61 3.62 13.05 -1.63
N SER A 62 2.58 12.41 -1.10
CA SER A 62 2.14 12.59 0.29
C SER A 62 2.59 11.49 1.24
N GLY A 63 3.25 10.42 0.74
CA GLY A 63 3.63 9.27 1.55
C GLY A 63 2.43 8.50 2.13
N ALA A 64 1.24 8.64 1.54
CA ALA A 64 0.02 7.97 2.02
C ALA A 64 0.00 6.48 1.74
N LEU A 65 0.77 6.04 0.75
CA LEU A 65 1.00 4.64 0.47
C LEU A 65 2.40 4.27 0.95
N THR A 66 2.50 3.17 1.66
CA THR A 66 3.77 2.54 2.04
C THR A 66 3.68 1.05 1.77
N TYR A 67 4.82 0.36 1.75
CA TYR A 67 4.85 -1.07 1.50
C TYR A 67 5.89 -1.78 2.36
N LYS A 68 5.74 -3.10 2.43
CA LYS A 68 6.72 -4.01 2.99
C LYS A 68 6.88 -5.20 2.05
N LEU A 69 8.09 -5.40 1.55
CA LEU A 69 8.41 -6.57 0.73
C LEU A 69 8.50 -7.80 1.63
N LEU A 70 7.87 -8.89 1.19
CA LEU A 70 7.90 -10.19 1.85
C LEU A 70 8.97 -11.04 1.18
N ASP A 71 10.24 -10.61 1.26
CA ASP A 71 11.38 -11.40 0.80
C ASP A 71 11.70 -12.46 1.87
N GLY A 72 10.94 -13.57 1.88
CA GLY A 72 11.30 -14.83 2.54
C GLY A 72 11.56 -14.88 4.05
N GLU A 73 11.69 -13.75 4.75
CA GLU A 73 12.00 -13.70 6.18
C GLU A 73 11.05 -12.76 6.92
N TYR A 74 10.16 -13.41 7.65
CA TYR A 74 9.15 -12.86 8.56
C TYR A 74 9.78 -11.90 9.59
N SER A 75 9.89 -10.62 9.26
CA SER A 75 10.12 -9.59 10.27
C SER A 75 8.79 -9.31 10.99
N THR A 76 8.61 -10.03 12.07
CA THR A 76 7.72 -9.69 13.20
C THR A 76 8.06 -8.30 13.74
N LYS A 77 7.08 -7.67 14.42
CA LYS A 77 7.11 -6.39 15.17
C LYS A 77 6.69 -5.17 14.31
N LYS A 78 5.73 -4.31 14.67
CA LYS A 78 5.13 -3.99 15.98
C LYS A 78 3.66 -3.52 15.81
N GLU A 79 2.79 -3.97 16.70
CA GLU A 79 1.65 -3.17 17.15
C GLU A 79 2.20 -2.14 18.14
N ASP A 80 2.55 -0.95 17.67
CA ASP A 80 2.84 0.19 18.53
C ASP A 80 1.50 0.71 19.09
N GLU A 81 1.21 0.30 20.32
CA GLU A 81 0.76 1.12 21.44
C GLU A 81 0.24 2.54 21.08
N HIS A 82 -1.06 2.78 21.32
CA HIS A 82 -1.54 4.14 21.55
C HIS A 82 -2.55 4.13 22.71
N ALA A 83 -2.01 4.44 23.88
CA ALA A 83 -2.58 5.08 25.07
C ALA A 83 -4.11 5.09 25.28
#